data_AF-A0A060CI96-F1
#
_entry.id   AF-A0A060CI96-F1
#
_cell.length_a   1.000
_cell.length_b   1.000
_cell.length_c   1.000
_cell.angle_alpha   90.00
_cell.angle_beta   90.00
_cell.angle_gamma   90.00
#
_symmetry.space_group_name_H-M   'P 1'
#
loop_
_entity.id
_entity.type
_entity.pdbx_description
1 polymer ?
#
loop_
_entity_poly.entity_id
_entity_poly.type
_entity_poly.pdbx_seq_one_letter_code
_entity_poly.pdbx_strand_id
1 'polypeptide(L)'
;EVFHDGSFFRASWWTRGQEPGASATGPWQEVVRAGDGAALWTPSRIFDRGDVVTHDGERFEAKWWTRNQEPGAEHGPWKLVAAVS
;
A
#
# COMPACT_ATOMS: atom_id res chain seq x y z
N GLU A 1 -11.62 3.25 -9.38
CA GLU A 1 -11.08 4.00 -8.23
C GLU A 1 -12.01 5.17 -7.97
N VAL A 2 -12.01 5.70 -6.75
CA VAL A 2 -12.74 6.92 -6.36
C VAL A 2 -11.73 7.94 -5.85
N PHE A 3 -11.91 9.22 -6.14
CA PHE A 3 -11.08 10.28 -5.58
C PHE A 3 -11.77 10.86 -4.35
N HIS A 4 -11.07 10.93 -3.22
CA HIS A 4 -11.58 11.40 -1.93
C HIS A 4 -10.42 12.02 -1.14
N ASP A 5 -10.63 13.19 -0.52
CA ASP A 5 -9.65 13.90 0.31
C ASP A 5 -8.22 14.00 -0.27
N GLY A 6 -8.12 14.19 -1.58
CA GLY A 6 -6.82 14.35 -2.26
C GLY A 6 -6.16 13.07 -2.74
N SER A 7 -6.73 11.89 -2.45
CA SER A 7 -6.18 10.58 -2.81
C SER A 7 -7.15 9.73 -3.64
N PHE A 8 -6.59 8.81 -4.44
CA PHE A 8 -7.38 7.77 -5.12
C PHE A 8 -7.52 6.55 -4.22
N PHE A 9 -8.72 5.96 -4.21
CA PHE A 9 -9.02 4.76 -3.45
C PHE A 9 -9.65 3.67 -4.33
N ARG A 10 -9.34 2.42 -4.01
CA ARG A 10 -9.94 1.23 -4.62
C ARG A 10 -10.61 0.38 -3.55
N ALA A 11 -11.85 -0.03 -3.79
CA ALA A 11 -12.52 -0.99 -2.92
C ALA A 11 -11.95 -2.40 -3.13
N SER A 12 -11.65 -3.08 -2.04
CA SER A 12 -11.17 -4.47 -2.00
C SER A 12 -12.30 -5.48 -2.12
N TRP A 13 -13.49 -5.11 -1.66
CA TRP A 13 -14.73 -5.88 -1.72
C TRP A 13 -15.91 -4.93 -1.86
N TRP A 14 -17.11 -5.47 -2.11
CA TRP A 14 -18.32 -4.66 -2.17
C TRP A 14 -18.53 -3.91 -0.86
N THR A 15 -18.74 -2.60 -0.94
CA THR A 15 -19.00 -1.75 0.21
C THR A 15 -20.09 -0.74 -0.11
N ARG A 16 -20.82 -0.31 0.92
CA ARG A 16 -21.85 0.74 0.83
C ARG A 16 -21.81 1.60 2.09
N GLY A 17 -21.76 2.93 1.90
CA GLY A 17 -21.80 3.90 3.00
C GLY A 17 -20.55 3.98 3.86
N GLN A 18 -19.48 3.23 3.54
CA GLN A 18 -18.19 3.38 4.20
C GLN A 18 -17.35 4.41 3.46
N GLU A 19 -16.79 5.37 4.19
CA GLU A 19 -15.98 6.46 3.65
C GLU A 19 -14.55 5.98 3.30
N PRO A 20 -14.01 6.31 2.10
CA PRO A 20 -12.61 6.10 1.79
C PRO A 20 -11.68 6.79 2.78
N GLY A 21 -10.57 6.14 3.15
CA GLY A 21 -9.61 6.70 4.13
C GLY A 21 -10.03 6.56 5.61
N ALA A 22 -11.29 6.21 5.92
CA ALA A 22 -11.75 6.12 7.31
C ALA A 22 -11.09 5.01 8.15
N SER A 23 -10.44 4.02 7.52
CA SER A 23 -9.74 2.94 8.23
C SER A 23 -8.66 2.30 7.37
N ALA A 24 -7.50 2.01 7.98
CA ALA A 24 -6.42 1.23 7.37
C ALA A 24 -6.79 -0.24 7.11
N THR A 25 -7.84 -0.77 7.74
CA THR A 25 -8.28 -2.17 7.56
C THR A 25 -9.68 -2.29 6.96
N GLY A 26 -10.27 -1.17 6.53
CA GLY A 26 -11.57 -1.10 5.88
C GLY A 26 -11.60 -1.60 4.43
N PRO A 27 -12.70 -1.40 3.70
CA PRO A 27 -12.82 -1.85 2.30
C PRO A 27 -11.91 -1.08 1.34
N TRP A 28 -11.59 0.17 1.66
CA TRP A 28 -10.87 1.07 0.77
C TRP A 28 -9.36 0.94 0.95
N GLN A 29 -8.65 0.79 -0.17
CA GLN A 29 -7.20 0.85 -0.27
C GLN A 29 -6.82 2.17 -0.93
N GLU A 30 -5.98 2.94 -0.28
CA GLU A 30 -5.40 4.14 -0.86
C GLU A 30 -4.36 3.77 -1.92
N VAL A 31 -4.58 4.26 -3.14
CA VAL A 31 -3.75 3.96 -4.31
C VAL A 31 -2.89 5.17 -4.62
N VAL A 32 -1.64 5.15 -4.13
CA VAL A 32 -0.63 6.14 -4.49
C VAL A 32 0.46 5.50 -5.34
N ARG A 33 0.97 6.25 -6.31
CA ARG A 33 2.09 5.87 -7.16
C ARG A 33 3.13 6.99 -7.16
N ALA A 34 4.41 6.63 -7.23
CA ALA A 34 5.50 7.57 -7.46
C ALA A 34 5.47 8.11 -8.89
N GLY A 35 6.29 9.12 -9.18
CA GLY A 35 6.40 9.73 -10.51
C GLY A 35 6.85 8.76 -11.61
N ASP A 36 7.54 7.68 -11.24
CA ASP A 36 7.94 6.58 -12.13
C ASP A 36 6.85 5.48 -12.28
N GLY A 37 5.70 5.65 -11.63
CA GLY A 37 4.58 4.71 -11.64
C GLY A 37 4.68 3.58 -10.62
N ALA A 38 5.77 3.47 -9.84
CA ALA A 38 5.89 2.46 -8.79
C ALA A 38 4.81 2.67 -7.71
N ALA A 39 4.25 1.58 -7.18
CA ALA A 39 3.32 1.68 -6.06
C ALA A 39 4.03 2.23 -4.83
N LEU A 40 3.43 3.21 -4.16
CA LEU A 40 3.88 3.62 -2.83
C LEU A 40 3.19 2.77 -1.78
N TRP A 41 3.89 2.52 -0.67
CA TRP A 41 3.27 1.93 0.50
C TRP A 41 2.27 2.91 1.11
N THR A 42 1.06 2.42 1.43
CA THR A 42 0.10 3.14 2.27
C THR A 42 -0.48 2.19 3.31
N PRO A 43 -0.87 2.69 4.50
CA PRO A 43 -1.39 1.84 5.58
C PRO A 43 -2.59 0.98 5.17
N SER A 44 -3.44 1.53 4.30
CA SER A 44 -4.70 0.90 3.91
C SER A 44 -4.58 -0.10 2.76
N ARG A 45 -3.45 -0.11 2.04
CA ARG A 45 -3.27 -0.94 0.86
C ARG A 45 -2.88 -2.38 1.22
N ILE A 46 -3.43 -3.30 0.46
CA ILE A 46 -3.14 -4.72 0.53
C ILE A 46 -2.06 -5.02 -0.50
N PHE A 47 -1.07 -5.81 -0.07
CA PHE A 47 0.00 -6.30 -0.92
C PHE A 47 0.07 -7.81 -0.80
N ASP A 48 0.08 -8.50 -1.93
CA ASP A 48 0.26 -9.94 -2.02
C ASP A 48 1.75 -10.29 -2.15
N ARG A 49 2.10 -11.57 -1.95
CA ARG A 49 3.49 -12.03 -2.10
C ARG A 49 4.05 -11.63 -3.48
N GLY A 50 5.21 -11.00 -3.49
CA GLY A 50 5.89 -10.55 -4.70
C GLY A 50 5.53 -9.13 -5.14
N ASP A 51 4.51 -8.50 -4.54
CA ASP A 51 4.23 -7.09 -4.79
C ASP A 51 5.39 -6.22 -4.31
N VAL A 52 5.73 -5.21 -5.13
CA VAL A 52 6.82 -4.28 -4.85
C VAL A 52 6.27 -2.89 -4.57
N VAL A 53 6.78 -2.27 -3.51
CA VAL A 53 6.46 -0.89 -3.13
C VAL A 53 7.73 -0.07 -2.99
N THR A 54 7.59 1.24 -3.15
CA THR A 54 8.60 2.21 -2.68
C THR A 54 8.16 2.80 -1.35
N HIS A 55 9.08 2.85 -0.39
CA HIS A 55 8.91 3.45 0.93
C HIS A 55 10.25 4.03 1.38
N ASP A 56 10.26 5.26 1.88
CA ASP A 56 11.46 5.97 2.34
C ASP A 56 12.66 5.94 1.37
N GLY A 57 12.39 6.02 0.07
CA GLY A 57 13.43 5.99 -0.98
C GLY A 57 14.03 4.61 -1.24
N GLU A 58 13.44 3.55 -0.68
CA GLU A 58 13.85 2.17 -0.90
C GLU A 58 12.71 1.35 -1.51
N ARG A 59 13.06 0.28 -2.25
CA ARG A 59 12.11 -0.68 -2.81
C ARG A 59 12.05 -1.95 -1.97
N PHE A 60 10.84 -2.36 -1.64
CA PHE A 60 10.57 -3.55 -0.85
C PHE A 60 9.62 -4.49 -1.58
N GLU A 61 9.87 -5.79 -1.46
CA GLU A 61 9.00 -6.86 -1.94
C GLU A 61 8.27 -7.50 -0.76
N ALA A 62 6.97 -7.71 -0.88
CA ALA A 62 6.17 -8.39 0.13
C ALA A 62 6.48 -9.91 0.13
N LYS A 63 6.82 -10.47 1.29
CA LYS A 63 7.11 -11.89 1.47
C LYS A 63 5.84 -12.76 1.51
N TRP A 64 4.72 -12.17 1.93
CA TRP A 64 3.39 -12.77 2.03
C TRP A 64 2.33 -11.66 2.02
N TRP A 65 1.04 -12.04 2.04
CA TRP A 65 -0.07 -11.08 2.15
C TRP A 65 0.14 -10.15 3.34
N THR A 66 0.15 -8.85 3.11
CA THR A 66 0.35 -7.87 4.16
C THR A 66 -0.51 -6.63 3.96
N ARG A 67 -0.86 -6.01 5.08
CA ARG A 67 -1.63 -4.77 5.17
C ARG A 67 -1.27 -4.06 6.46
N ASN A 68 -1.10 -2.75 6.40
CA ASN A 68 -0.83 -1.90 7.57
C ASN A 68 0.41 -2.34 8.39
N GLN A 69 1.34 -3.06 7.77
CA GLN A 69 2.65 -3.37 8.32
C GLN A 69 3.67 -2.63 7.48
N GLU A 70 4.41 -1.72 8.09
CA GLU A 70 5.33 -0.83 7.41
C GLU A 70 6.62 -1.57 6.98
N PRO A 71 7.19 -1.25 5.80
CA PRO A 71 8.52 -1.73 5.41
C PRO A 71 9.61 -1.28 6.39
N GLY A 72 10.75 -1.99 6.37
CA GLY A 72 11.90 -1.66 7.23
C GLY A 72 11.96 -2.39 8.59
N ALA A 73 10.88 -3.03 9.05
CA ALA A 73 10.94 -3.85 10.25
C ALA A 73 11.76 -5.15 10.04
N GLU A 74 12.69 -5.46 10.94
CA GLU A 74 13.61 -6.61 10.84
C GLU A 74 12.89 -7.95 10.67
N HIS A 75 11.77 -8.14 11.37
CA HIS A 75 10.93 -9.35 11.29
C HIS A 75 9.57 -9.07 10.64
N GLY A 76 9.49 -8.03 9.81
CA GLY A 76 8.28 -7.62 9.11
C GLY A 76 7.98 -8.47 7.87
N PRO A 77 6.90 -8.16 7.13
CA PRO A 77 6.51 -8.86 5.91
C PRO A 77 7.31 -8.42 4.68
N TRP A 78 8.17 -7.42 4.80
CA TRP A 78 8.89 -6.83 3.69
C TRP A 78 10.32 -7.35 3.59
N LYS A 79 10.82 -7.42 2.36
CA LYS A 79 12.23 -7.70 2.03
C LYS A 79 12.75 -6.51 1.24
N LEU A 80 13.84 -5.89 1.68
CA LEU A 80 14.54 -4.86 0.91
C LEU A 80 15.08 -5.47 -0.40
N VAL A 81 14.78 -4.83 -1.53
CA VAL A 81 15.19 -5.25 -2.87
C VAL A 81 16.32 -4.37 -3.39
N ALA A 82 16.17 -3.05 -3.29
CA ALA A 82 17.15 -2.07 -3.75
C ALA A 82 16.88 -0.71 -3.10
N ALA A 83 17.93 0.09 -2.89
CA ALA A 83 17.77 1.52 -2.73
C ALA A 83 17.32 2.14 -4.06
N VAL A 84 16.42 3.11 -4.03
CA VAL A 84 16.12 3.93 -5.21
C VAL A 84 17.23 4.97 -5.31
N SER A 85 18.04 4.86 -6.35
CA SER A 85 19.11 5.81 -6.71
C SER A 85 18.59 7.04 -7.43
#